data_AF-A0A8S3DY83-F1
#
_entry.id   AF-A0A8S3DY83-F1
#
_cell.length_a   1.000
_cell.length_b   1.000
_cell.length_c   1.000
_cell.angle_alpha   90.00
_cell.angle_beta   90.00
_cell.angle_gamma   90.00
#
_symmetry.space_group_name_H-M   'P 1'
#
loop_
_entity.id
_entity.type
_entity.pdbx_description
1 polymer ?
#
loop_
_entity_poly.entity_id
_entity_poly.type
_entity_poly.pdbx_seq_one_letter_code
_entity_poly.pdbx_strand_id
1 'polypeptide(L)' 'IETITRVAHEQGCRVGWDLAHAVGNVPLKLHDWQVDFAVWCTYK' A
#
# COMPACT_ATOMS: atom_id res chain seq x y z
N ILE A 1 1.86 1.88 -5.91
CA ILE A 1 1.46 2.13 -4.50
C ILE A 1 1.70 3.60 -4.16
N GLU A 2 2.95 4.07 -4.19
CA GLU A 2 3.31 5.47 -3.92
C GLU A 2 2.47 6.51 -4.66
N THR A 3 2.43 6.46 -5.99
CA THR A 3 1.72 7.47 -6.81
C THR A 3 0.23 7.58 -6.48
N ILE A 4 -0.45 6.45 -6.32
CA ILE A 4 -1.89 6.43 -5.99
C ILE A 4 -2.11 6.92 -4.56
N THR A 5 -1.27 6.50 -3.62
CA THR A 5 -1.33 6.95 -2.22
C THR A 5 -1.20 8.47 -2.13
N ARG A 6 -0.16 9.04 -2.77
CA ARG A 6 0.07 10.49 -2.80
C ARG A 6 -1.10 11.27 -3.43
N VAL A 7 -1.56 10.87 -4.62
CA VAL A 7 -2.63 11.62 -5.32
C VAL A 7 -3.95 11.55 -4.56
N ALA A 8 -4.28 10.42 -3.93
CA ALA A 8 -5.47 10.32 -3.11
C ALA A 8 -5.36 11.13 -1.81
N HIS A 9 -4.17 11.19 -1.21
CA HIS A 9 -3.90 12.08 -0.07
C HIS A 9 -4.07 13.55 -0.42
N GLU A 10 -3.71 13.98 -1.63
CA GLU A 10 -3.98 15.35 -2.13
C GLU A 10 -5.48 15.69 -2.18
N GLN A 11 -6.34 14.67 -2.22
CA GLN A 11 -7.81 14.80 -2.15
C GLN A 11 -8.37 14.60 -0.73
N GLY A 12 -7.50 14.47 0.29
CA GLY A 12 -7.90 14.19 1.67
C GLY A 12 -8.42 12.77 1.91
N CYS A 13 -8.23 11.86 0.96
CA CYS A 13 -8.62 10.45 1.11
C CYS A 13 -7.58 9.68 1.93
N ARG A 14 -8.02 8.64 2.65
CA ARG A 14 -7.13 7.62 3.22
C ARG A 14 -7.04 6.44 2.26
N VAL A 15 -5.87 5.80 2.16
CA VAL A 15 -5.61 4.75 1.19
C VAL A 15 -5.11 3.47 1.86
N GLY A 16 -5.92 2.43 1.72
CA GLY A 16 -5.55 1.07 2.09
C GLY A 16 -5.11 0.24 0.89
N TRP A 17 -4.16 -0.67 1.08
CA TRP A 17 -3.73 -1.61 0.05
C TRP A 17 -3.99 -3.06 0.46
N ASP A 18 -4.67 -3.81 -0.40
CA ASP A 18 -4.62 -5.28 -0.37
C ASP A 18 -3.36 -5.73 -1.11
N LEU A 19 -2.47 -6.39 -0.37
CA LEU A 19 -1.17 -6.83 -0.83
C LEU A 19 -1.07 -8.37 -0.90
N ALA A 20 -2.20 -9.07 -1.00
CA ALA A 20 -2.26 -10.53 -1.03
C ALA A 20 -1.38 -11.19 -2.11
N HIS A 21 -0.98 -10.47 -3.16
CA HIS A 21 -0.08 -10.96 -4.22
C HIS A 21 1.24 -10.18 -4.34
N ALA A 22 1.50 -9.23 -3.44
CA ALA A 22 2.66 -8.36 -3.49
C ALA A 22 3.68 -8.66 -2.38
N VAL A 23 3.22 -8.96 -1.16
CA VAL A 23 4.12 -9.32 -0.04
C VAL A 23 4.92 -10.57 -0.39
N GLY A 24 6.24 -10.50 -0.26
CA GLY A 24 7.16 -11.60 -0.62
C GLY A 24 7.45 -11.75 -2.11
N ASN A 25 6.77 -10.99 -2.98
CA ASN A 25 6.91 -11.08 -4.44
C ASN A 25 7.58 -9.85 -5.06
N VAL A 26 7.25 -8.65 -4.57
CA VAL A 26 7.85 -7.38 -5.04
C VAL A 26 8.36 -6.54 -3.86
N PRO A 27 9.36 -5.66 -4.05
CA PRO A 27 9.78 -4.73 -3.00
C PRO A 27 8.64 -3.80 -2.57
N LEU A 28 8.45 -3.68 -1.27
CA LEU A 28 7.43 -2.82 -0.66
C LEU A 28 8.09 -1.86 0.32
N LYS A 29 7.79 -0.56 0.18
CA LYS A 29 8.27 0.50 1.08
C LYS A 29 7.08 1.24 1.70
N LEU A 30 6.22 0.51 2.41
CA LEU A 30 4.91 1.02 2.86
C LEU A 30 5.03 2.27 3.75
N HIS A 31 6.04 2.31 4.63
CA HIS A 31 6.30 3.47 5.48
C HIS A 31 6.75 4.69 4.67
N ASP A 32 7.76 4.52 3.80
CA ASP A 32 8.28 5.61 2.95
C ASP A 32 7.20 6.16 2.01
N TRP A 33 6.32 5.29 1.52
CA TRP A 33 5.19 5.65 0.65
C TRP A 33 3.96 6.18 1.41
N GLN A 34 4.05 6.32 2.74
CA GLN A 34 2.98 6.84 3.61
C GLN A 34 1.65 6.08 3.48
N VAL A 35 1.69 4.75 3.33
CA VAL A 35 0.46 3.94 3.28
C VAL A 35 -0.28 3.99 4.62
N ASP A 36 -1.58 4.33 4.60
CA ASP A 36 -2.40 4.43 5.83
C ASP A 36 -2.60 3.07 6.50
N PHE A 37 -2.87 2.04 5.71
CA PHE A 37 -2.99 0.66 6.17
C PHE A 37 -2.78 -0.32 5.01
N ALA A 38 -2.39 -1.54 5.36
CA ALA A 38 -2.28 -2.63 4.40
C ALA A 38 -2.75 -3.95 5.02
N VAL A 39 -3.28 -4.81 4.17
CA VAL A 39 -3.68 -6.18 4.54
C VAL A 39 -3.07 -7.16 3.55
N TRP A 40 -2.74 -8.35 4.00
CA TRP A 40 -2.27 -9.44 3.16
C TRP A 40 -2.51 -10.79 3.82
N CYS A 41 -2.32 -11.85 3.06
CA CYS A 41 -2.29 -13.22 3.57
C CYS A 41 -0.87 -13.78 3.53
N THR A 42 -0.61 -14.83 4.30
CA THR A 42 0.71 -15.49 4.39
C THR A 42 0.75 -16.87 3.72
N TYR A 43 -0.36 -17.29 3.10
CA TYR A 43 -0.49 -18.62 2.47
C TYR A 43 -0.25 -18.58 0.95
N LYS A 44 0.07 -17.41 0.40
CA LYS A 44 0.50 -17.20 -0.98
C LYS A 44 1.97 -16.81 -0.94
#